data_AF-A0A511YF81-F1
#
_entry.id   AF-A0A511YF81-F1
#
_cell.length_a   1.000
_cell.length_b   1.000
_cell.length_c   1.000
_cell.angle_alpha   90.00
_cell.angle_beta   90.00
_cell.angle_gamma   90.00
#
_symmetry.space_group_name_H-M   'P 1'
#
loop_
_entity.id
_entity.type
_entity.pdbx_description
1 polymer ?
#
loop_
_entity_poly.entity_id
_entity_poly.type
_entity_poly.pdbx_seq_one_letter_code
_entity_poly.pdbx_strand_id
1 'polypeptide(L)'
;MYKLIEPEVAGGLGDKTEMDNSFFPPLIKTLNYEFDGWLGDDILESFPCYIMTEVLRKGVEAEGLTGIYFSEVLISKSETFLELYSNRDLPNFFWAKISGEPYKDDFFITEQNTLAISEKAYFLLKKYSINHADIEYL
;
A
#
# COMPACT_ATOMS: atom_id res chain seq x y z
N MET A 1 0.75 -0.78 21.27
CA MET A 1 -0.55 -1.30 20.81
C MET A 1 -0.56 -1.25 19.29
N TYR A 2 -1.16 -2.23 18.63
CA TYR A 2 -1.16 -2.35 17.17
C TYR A 2 -2.60 -2.34 16.64
N LYS A 3 -2.73 -2.01 15.36
CA LYS A 3 -3.98 -2.03 14.61
C LYS A 3 -3.79 -2.79 13.31
N LEU A 4 -4.82 -3.49 12.88
CA LEU A 4 -4.90 -4.00 11.52
C LEU A 4 -5.43 -2.89 10.61
N ILE A 5 -4.88 -2.82 9.40
CA ILE A 5 -5.39 -1.95 8.35
C ILE A 5 -5.57 -2.77 7.07
N GLU A 6 -6.73 -2.63 6.45
CA GLU A 6 -7.05 -3.12 5.10
C GLU A 6 -7.28 -1.88 4.23
N PRO A 7 -6.26 -1.42 3.48
CA PRO A 7 -6.35 -0.25 2.64
C PRO A 7 -7.41 -0.35 1.52
N GLU A 8 -7.71 0.78 0.90
CA GLU A 8 -8.52 0.81 -0.31
C GLU A 8 -7.91 -0.09 -1.41
N VAL A 9 -8.74 -0.93 -2.03
CA VAL A 9 -8.41 -1.67 -3.25
C VAL A 9 -8.84 -0.86 -4.47
N ALA A 10 -7.90 -0.12 -5.04
CA ALA A 10 -8.11 0.80 -6.16
C ALA A 10 -7.85 0.16 -7.55
N GLY A 11 -7.37 -1.08 -7.57
CA GLY A 11 -6.98 -1.78 -8.78
C GLY A 11 -6.24 -3.07 -8.46
N GLY A 12 -5.37 -3.49 -9.38
CA GLY A 12 -4.72 -4.81 -9.32
C GLY A 12 -3.29 -4.83 -9.82
N LEU A 13 -2.76 -6.05 -9.95
CA LEU A 13 -1.45 -6.31 -10.55
C LEU A 13 -1.58 -6.28 -12.08
N GLY A 14 -0.97 -5.28 -12.71
CA GLY A 14 -0.96 -5.12 -14.16
C GLY A 14 0.03 -6.06 -14.87
N ASP A 15 -0.08 -6.14 -16.20
CA ASP A 15 0.65 -7.10 -17.06
C ASP A 15 2.17 -7.04 -16.95
N LYS A 16 2.73 -5.91 -16.51
CA LYS A 16 4.19 -5.74 -16.31
C LYS A 16 4.67 -6.20 -14.94
N THR A 17 3.80 -6.81 -14.14
CA THR A 17 4.17 -7.37 -12.84
C THR A 17 4.94 -8.66 -13.03
N GLU A 18 6.15 -8.73 -12.48
CA GLU A 18 6.96 -9.94 -12.46
C GLU A 18 6.82 -10.62 -11.10
N MET A 19 6.21 -11.80 -11.10
CA MET A 19 5.86 -12.55 -9.90
C MET A 19 6.48 -13.95 -9.92
N ASP A 20 7.03 -14.37 -8.77
CA ASP A 20 7.45 -15.73 -8.51
C ASP A 20 6.41 -16.43 -7.61
N ASN A 21 5.65 -17.33 -8.23
CA ASN A 21 4.56 -18.08 -7.61
C ASN A 21 5.01 -19.37 -6.91
N SER A 22 6.32 -19.61 -6.79
CA SER A 22 6.84 -20.78 -6.06
C SER A 22 6.75 -20.63 -4.53
N PHE A 23 6.35 -19.46 -4.03
CA PHE A 23 6.18 -19.12 -2.62
C PHE A 23 4.76 -18.60 -2.34
N PHE A 24 4.34 -18.66 -1.07
CA PHE A 24 3.11 -18.03 -0.59
C PHE A 24 3.41 -17.15 0.63
N PRO A 25 3.07 -15.84 0.61
CA PRO A 25 2.57 -15.07 -0.54
C PRO A 25 3.58 -15.03 -1.69
N PRO A 26 3.13 -14.79 -2.93
CA PRO A 26 4.01 -14.76 -4.10
C PRO A 26 5.05 -13.63 -3.99
N LEU A 27 6.27 -13.89 -4.45
CA LEU A 27 7.34 -12.90 -4.41
C LEU A 27 7.25 -11.99 -5.64
N ILE A 28 7.02 -10.70 -5.42
CA ILE A 28 7.02 -9.71 -6.50
C ILE A 28 8.45 -9.20 -6.72
N LYS A 29 8.93 -9.22 -7.97
CA LYS A 29 10.23 -8.67 -8.37
C LYS A 29 10.09 -7.27 -8.94
N THR A 30 9.09 -7.10 -9.80
CA THR A 30 8.71 -5.84 -10.44
C THR A 30 7.22 -5.65 -10.23
N LEU A 31 6.80 -4.51 -9.67
CA LEU A 31 5.38 -4.21 -9.45
C LEU A 31 4.87 -3.25 -10.52
N ASN A 32 3.82 -3.66 -11.23
CA ASN A 32 2.95 -2.76 -11.96
C ASN A 32 1.58 -2.73 -11.28
N TYR A 33 1.22 -1.60 -10.68
CA TYR A 33 -0.12 -1.38 -10.15
C TYR A 33 -0.99 -0.76 -11.23
N GLU A 34 -2.02 -1.47 -11.64
CA GLU A 34 -3.00 -1.02 -12.62
C GLU A 34 -4.25 -0.51 -11.91
N PHE A 35 -4.54 0.77 -12.06
CA PHE A 35 -5.69 1.40 -11.43
C PHE A 35 -6.97 1.12 -12.25
N ASP A 36 -8.02 0.68 -11.55
CA ASP A 36 -9.40 0.60 -12.05
C ASP A 36 -10.27 1.77 -11.55
N GLY A 37 -9.91 2.30 -10.38
CA GLY A 37 -10.46 3.50 -9.77
C GLY A 37 -9.49 4.06 -8.75
N TRP A 38 -9.89 5.10 -8.02
CA TRP A 38 -9.15 5.59 -6.84
C TRP A 38 -10.05 6.56 -6.08
N LEU A 39 -10.39 6.26 -4.83
CA LEU A 39 -11.30 7.06 -4.01
C LEU A 39 -10.56 8.16 -3.23
N GLY A 40 -9.23 8.22 -3.36
CA GLY A 40 -8.40 9.30 -2.85
C GLY A 40 -7.54 8.92 -1.65
N ASP A 41 -7.49 7.65 -1.25
CA ASP A 41 -6.67 7.23 -0.13
C ASP A 41 -5.17 7.23 -0.48
N ASP A 42 -4.35 7.55 0.52
CA ASP A 42 -2.91 7.72 0.40
C ASP A 42 -2.13 6.41 0.54
N ILE A 43 -2.78 5.36 1.02
CA ILE A 43 -2.29 3.97 1.05
C ILE A 43 -3.32 3.09 0.37
N LEU A 44 -2.85 2.23 -0.54
CA LEU A 44 -3.69 1.32 -1.31
C LEU A 44 -3.09 -0.09 -1.24
N GLU A 45 -3.93 -1.09 -1.46
CA GLU A 45 -3.49 -2.48 -1.52
C GLU A 45 -3.96 -3.21 -2.78
N SER A 46 -3.22 -4.25 -3.12
CA SER A 46 -3.60 -5.33 -4.03
C SER A 46 -2.70 -6.50 -3.71
N PHE A 47 -3.26 -7.60 -3.18
CA PHE A 47 -2.47 -8.70 -2.65
C PHE A 47 -1.36 -9.17 -3.62
N PRO A 48 -0.09 -9.30 -3.17
CA PRO A 48 0.41 -9.14 -1.79
C PRO A 48 1.07 -7.77 -1.53
N CYS A 49 0.72 -6.73 -2.29
CA CYS A 49 1.43 -5.45 -2.31
C CYS A 49 0.64 -4.28 -1.73
N TYR A 50 1.40 -3.32 -1.22
CA TYR A 50 0.92 -2.02 -0.78
C TYR A 50 1.61 -0.91 -1.58
N ILE A 51 0.89 0.15 -1.91
CA ILE A 51 1.47 1.37 -2.48
C ILE A 51 1.06 2.58 -1.63
N MET A 52 1.92 3.58 -1.56
CA MET A 52 1.65 4.83 -0.86
C MET A 52 1.91 6.02 -1.78
N THR A 53 1.12 7.08 -1.63
CA THR A 53 1.41 8.36 -2.30
C THR A 53 2.75 8.91 -1.85
N GLU A 54 3.38 9.73 -2.69
CA GLU A 54 4.66 10.38 -2.38
C GLU A 54 4.59 11.20 -1.07
N VAL A 55 3.45 11.84 -0.80
CA VAL A 55 3.27 12.67 0.40
C VAL A 55 3.21 11.83 1.67
N LEU A 56 2.55 10.66 1.63
CA LEU A 56 2.53 9.73 2.77
C LEU A 56 3.90 9.08 2.96
N ARG A 57 4.55 8.63 1.88
CA ARG A 57 5.93 8.10 1.93
C ARG A 57 6.87 9.06 2.67
N LYS A 58 6.87 10.34 2.29
CA LYS A 58 7.70 11.37 2.94
C LYS A 58 7.36 11.53 4.42
N GLY A 59 6.09 11.43 4.80
CA GLY A 59 5.68 11.44 6.20
C GLY A 59 6.25 10.26 6.99
N VAL A 60 6.17 9.05 6.41
CA VAL A 60 6.69 7.82 7.02
C VAL A 60 8.21 7.92 7.25
N GLU A 61 8.95 8.41 6.24
CA GLU A 61 10.39 8.61 6.34
C GLU A 61 10.77 9.71 7.34
N ALA A 62 10.05 10.84 7.35
CA ALA A 62 10.33 11.94 8.26
C ALA A 62 10.10 11.59 9.74
N GLU A 63 9.10 10.76 10.04
CA GLU A 63 8.85 10.24 11.39
C GLU A 63 9.79 9.09 11.78
N GLY A 64 10.59 8.58 10.85
CA GLY A 64 11.52 7.47 11.05
C GLY A 64 10.81 6.19 11.46
N LEU A 65 9.67 5.87 10.83
CA LEU A 65 8.94 4.64 11.12
C LEU A 65 9.66 3.40 10.57
N THR A 66 9.64 2.30 11.32
CA THR A 66 10.39 1.08 10.98
C THR A 66 9.52 -0.02 10.36
N GLY A 67 10.17 -1.06 9.80
CA GLY A 67 9.48 -2.20 9.20
C GLY A 67 8.90 -1.96 7.80
N ILE A 68 9.23 -0.83 7.19
CA ILE A 68 8.81 -0.44 5.85
C ILE A 68 9.98 0.19 5.10
N TYR A 69 10.05 -0.06 3.80
CA TYR A 69 10.92 0.65 2.87
C TYR A 69 10.22 0.83 1.52
N PHE A 70 10.76 1.71 0.68
CA PHE A 70 10.10 2.12 -0.55
C PHE A 70 10.91 1.73 -1.80
N SER A 71 10.19 1.40 -2.87
CA SER A 71 10.75 1.15 -4.19
C SER A 71 9.89 1.81 -5.27
N GLU A 72 10.44 1.94 -6.46
CA GLU A 72 9.67 2.35 -7.64
C GLU A 72 8.53 1.36 -7.93
N VAL A 73 7.43 1.88 -8.46
CA VAL A 73 6.29 1.12 -8.93
C VAL A 73 5.87 1.64 -10.30
N LEU A 74 5.56 0.74 -11.22
CA LEU A 74 4.99 1.10 -12.51
C LEU A 74 3.49 1.33 -12.34
N ILE A 75 3.01 2.51 -12.74
CA ILE A 75 1.58 2.83 -12.67
C ILE A 75 0.96 2.74 -14.07
N SER A 76 -0.11 1.96 -14.20
CA SER A 76 -0.97 1.93 -15.39
C SER A 76 -2.42 2.27 -15.01
N LYS A 77 -3.21 2.64 -16.02
CA LYS A 77 -4.65 2.87 -15.90
C LYS A 77 -5.34 1.85 -16.80
N SER A 78 -6.32 1.12 -16.27
CA SER A 78 -7.11 0.20 -17.07
C SER A 78 -8.07 0.96 -18.00
N GLU A 79 -8.70 0.24 -18.94
CA GLU A 79 -9.77 0.80 -19.77
C GLU A 79 -10.92 1.34 -18.91
N THR A 80 -11.32 0.59 -17.87
CA THR A 80 -12.33 1.00 -16.89
C THR A 80 -12.00 2.35 -16.26
N PHE A 81 -10.74 2.55 -15.85
CA PHE A 81 -10.33 3.83 -15.27
C PHE A 81 -10.46 4.97 -16.28
N LEU A 82 -10.03 4.75 -17.52
CA LEU A 82 -10.07 5.78 -18.56
C LEU A 82 -11.50 6.14 -18.97
N GLU A 83 -12.41 5.17 -18.99
CA GLU A 83 -13.83 5.39 -19.28
C GLU A 83 -14.53 6.17 -18.16
N LEU A 84 -14.27 5.81 -16.89
CA LEU A 84 -14.89 6.46 -15.74
C LEU A 84 -14.26 7.81 -15.39
N TYR A 85 -12.96 7.97 -15.64
CA TYR A 85 -12.15 9.08 -15.14
C TYR A 85 -11.24 9.70 -16.21
N SER A 86 -11.84 10.19 -17.29
CA SER A 86 -11.13 10.75 -18.46
C SER A 86 -10.14 11.88 -18.15
N ASN A 87 -10.34 12.64 -17.07
CA ASN A 87 -9.49 13.78 -16.67
C ASN A 87 -8.92 13.65 -15.25
N ARG A 88 -8.89 12.46 -14.64
CA ARG A 88 -8.32 12.29 -13.30
C ARG A 88 -6.82 12.00 -13.39
N ASP A 89 -6.05 12.91 -12.81
CA ASP A 89 -4.63 12.70 -12.56
C ASP A 89 -4.42 11.83 -11.32
N LEU A 90 -3.44 10.93 -11.40
CA LEU A 90 -2.98 10.14 -10.27
C LEU A 90 -1.72 10.81 -9.70
N PRO A 91 -1.58 10.91 -8.36
CA PRO A 91 -0.33 11.35 -7.77
C PRO A 91 0.76 10.30 -8.03
N ASN A 92 2.01 10.67 -7.71
CA ASN A 92 3.08 9.69 -7.69
C ASN A 92 2.86 8.70 -6.55
N PHE A 93 2.96 7.42 -6.87
CA PHE A 93 2.93 6.32 -5.91
C PHE A 93 4.29 5.66 -5.81
N PHE A 94 4.55 5.06 -4.65
CA PHE A 94 5.73 4.26 -4.36
C PHE A 94 5.29 2.92 -3.79
N TRP A 95 6.01 1.86 -4.14
CA TRP A 95 5.80 0.54 -3.57
C TRP A 95 6.25 0.53 -2.11
N ALA A 96 5.30 0.39 -1.19
CA ALA A 96 5.54 0.18 0.23
C ALA A 96 5.83 -1.30 0.48
N LYS A 97 7.11 -1.62 0.69
CA LYS A 97 7.57 -2.98 0.99
C LYS A 97 7.67 -3.16 2.50
N ILE A 98 6.87 -4.07 3.03
CA ILE A 98 6.78 -4.35 4.46
C ILE A 98 7.75 -5.48 4.82
N SER A 99 8.59 -5.24 5.82
CA SER A 99 9.61 -6.19 6.27
C SER A 99 9.88 -6.14 7.78
N GLY A 100 8.97 -5.54 8.55
CA GLY A 100 9.12 -5.43 9.98
C GLY A 100 8.88 -6.73 10.73
N GLU A 101 9.47 -6.82 11.90
CA GLU A 101 9.28 -7.89 12.87
C GLU A 101 8.00 -7.65 13.69
N PRO A 102 7.11 -8.66 13.80
CA PRO A 102 5.87 -8.54 14.56
C PRO A 102 6.09 -8.01 15.98
N TYR A 103 5.27 -7.04 16.37
CA TYR A 103 5.26 -6.40 17.68
C TYR A 103 6.51 -5.61 18.07
N LYS A 104 7.48 -5.45 17.15
CA LYS A 104 8.70 -4.66 17.36
C LYS A 104 8.76 -3.45 16.44
N ASP A 105 8.43 -3.63 15.17
CA ASP A 105 8.49 -2.58 14.16
C ASP A 105 7.15 -1.86 13.93
N ASP A 106 7.19 -0.66 13.37
CA ASP A 106 5.99 0.16 13.14
C ASP A 106 5.05 -0.41 12.08
N PHE A 107 5.58 -1.17 11.11
CA PHE A 107 4.82 -1.87 10.08
C PHE A 107 5.27 -3.33 10.00
N PHE A 108 4.34 -4.29 10.02
CA PHE A 108 4.64 -5.70 9.77
C PHE A 108 3.44 -6.44 9.19
N ILE A 109 3.69 -7.61 8.59
CA ILE A 109 2.64 -8.50 8.08
C ILE A 109 2.34 -9.56 9.15
N THR A 110 1.06 -9.74 9.48
CA THR A 110 0.61 -10.77 10.42
C THR A 110 0.67 -12.18 9.81
N GLU A 111 0.50 -13.21 10.63
CA GLU A 111 0.38 -14.59 10.13
C GLU A 111 -0.82 -14.80 9.20
N GLN A 112 -1.82 -13.91 9.27
CA GLN A 112 -3.00 -13.90 8.40
C GLN A 112 -2.79 -13.12 7.09
N ASN A 113 -1.57 -12.64 6.82
CA ASN A 113 -1.21 -11.78 5.67
C ASN A 113 -1.89 -10.40 5.66
N THR A 114 -2.25 -9.88 6.83
CA THR A 114 -2.81 -8.53 6.99
C THR A 114 -1.72 -7.55 7.42
N LEU A 115 -1.81 -6.30 6.99
CA LEU A 115 -0.91 -5.25 7.45
C LEU A 115 -1.26 -4.83 8.88
N ALA A 116 -0.30 -4.96 9.78
CA ALA A 116 -0.36 -4.41 11.12
C ALA A 116 0.50 -3.14 11.22
N ILE A 117 -0.04 -2.13 11.91
CA ILE A 117 0.60 -0.84 12.14
C ILE A 117 0.66 -0.51 13.63
N SER A 118 1.77 0.06 14.08
CA SER A 118 1.88 0.57 15.45
C SER A 118 0.95 1.75 15.67
N GLU A 119 0.72 2.08 16.94
CA GLU A 119 -0.02 3.29 17.31
C GLU A 119 0.64 4.57 16.75
N LYS A 120 1.98 4.63 16.71
CA LYS A 120 2.72 5.76 16.12
C LYS A 120 2.45 5.87 14.61
N ALA A 121 2.52 4.76 13.89
CA ALA A 121 2.21 4.71 12.46
C ALA A 121 0.74 5.11 12.20
N TYR A 122 -0.19 4.61 13.00
CA TYR A 122 -1.60 5.00 12.91
C TYR A 122 -1.83 6.50 13.13
N PHE A 123 -1.17 7.12 14.11
CA PHE A 123 -1.27 8.56 14.33
C PHE A 123 -0.71 9.38 13.16
N LEU A 124 0.32 8.87 12.47
CA LEU A 124 0.78 9.47 11.22
C LEU A 124 -0.27 9.33 10.13
N LEU A 125 -0.78 8.12 9.87
CA LEU A 125 -1.75 7.86 8.80
C LEU A 125 -3.02 8.71 8.93
N LYS A 126 -3.47 9.01 10.15
CA LYS A 126 -4.61 9.91 10.38
C LYS A 126 -4.40 11.37 9.93
N LYS A 127 -3.16 11.76 9.60
CA LYS A 127 -2.86 13.08 9.01
C LYS A 127 -3.05 13.07 7.48
N TYR A 128 -3.31 11.91 6.89
CA TYR A 128 -3.43 11.63 5.46
C TYR A 128 -4.81 11.04 5.15
N SER A 129 -5.10 10.82 3.87
CA SER A 129 -6.36 10.20 3.43
C SER A 129 -6.31 8.69 3.63
N ILE A 130 -7.11 8.19 4.56
CA ILE A 130 -7.34 6.76 4.81
C ILE A 130 -8.84 6.52 5.03
N ASN A 131 -9.68 7.21 4.24
CA ASN A 131 -11.12 7.28 4.47
C ASN A 131 -11.85 6.02 4.02
N HIS A 132 -11.21 5.21 3.19
CA HIS A 132 -11.74 3.99 2.58
C HIS A 132 -10.95 2.75 3.02
N ALA A 133 -10.09 2.90 4.03
CA ALA A 133 -9.40 1.80 4.68
C ALA A 133 -10.20 1.30 5.90
N ASP A 134 -10.30 -0.01 6.06
CA ASP A 134 -10.84 -0.64 7.26
C ASP A 134 -9.76 -0.75 8.32
N ILE A 135 -10.12 -0.45 9.58
CA ILE A 135 -9.16 -0.40 10.70
C ILE A 135 -9.72 -1.11 11.91
N GLU A 136 -9.00 -2.13 12.37
CA GLU A 136 -9.36 -2.94 13.52
C GLU A 136 -8.27 -2.92 14.59
N TYR A 137 -8.62 -3.29 15.82
CA TYR A 137 -7.63 -3.49 16.88
C TYR A 137 -7.02 -4.88 16.73
N LEU A 138 -5.69 -4.97 16.80
CA LEU A 138 -4.97 -6.25 16.86
C LEU A 138 -4.95 -6.81 18.29
#